data_AF-A0A0C2F6B4-F1
#
_entry.id   AF-A0A0C2F6B4-F1
#
_cell.length_a   1.000
_cell.length_b   1.000
_cell.length_c   1.000
_cell.angle_alpha   90.00
_cell.angle_beta   90.00
_cell.angle_gamma   90.00
#
_symmetry.space_group_name_H-M   'P 1'
#
loop_
_entity.id
_entity.type
_entity.pdbx_description
1 polymer ?
#
loop_
_entity_poly.entity_id
_entity_poly.type
_entity_poly.pdbx_seq_one_letter_code
_entity_poly.pdbx_strand_id
1 'polypeptide(L)'
;MNLLVEQSLNGARQRNLLRSMLNSKVFKFGEFVLKSGQTSPIYIDLRECFGYADLMGLACDGLKSLIGTADVSFDAIVGVPYAALPYATLVSYHNSKPLIIIRKEAKSYGTKNWSKACTKRREGNRHRRCGHNWRKH
;
A
#
# COMPACT_ATOMS: atom_id res chain seq x y z
N MET A 1 20.74 13.85 13.23
CA MET A 1 20.63 12.58 13.98
C MET A 1 21.78 11.71 13.51
N ASN A 2 22.42 10.92 14.39
CA ASN A 2 23.68 10.24 14.07
C ASN A 2 23.42 9.02 13.16
N LEU A 3 24.16 8.84 12.06
CA LEU A 3 23.93 7.77 11.07
C LEU A 3 23.89 6.37 11.69
N LEU A 4 24.77 6.10 12.66
CA LEU A 4 24.81 4.83 13.40
C LEU A 4 23.55 4.59 14.24
N VAL A 5 22.95 5.65 14.78
CA VAL A 5 21.71 5.58 15.55
C VAL A 5 20.53 5.25 14.63
N GLU A 6 20.45 5.88 13.46
CA GLU A 6 19.42 5.56 12.46
C GLU A 6 19.50 4.12 11.97
N GLN A 7 20.71 3.62 11.70
CA GLN A 7 20.93 2.22 11.31
C GLN A 7 20.50 1.24 12.42
N SER A 8 20.85 1.52 13.67
CA SER A 8 20.46 0.71 14.83
C SER A 8 18.93 0.68 15.03
N LEU A 9 18.28 1.85 14.93
CA LEU A 9 16.83 1.99 15.04
C LEU A 9 16.10 1.24 13.91
N ASN A 10 16.59 1.33 12.67
CA ASN A 10 16.04 0.60 11.54
C ASN A 10 16.17 -0.91 11.74
N GLY A 11 17.30 -1.39 12.23
CA GLY A 11 17.49 -2.80 12.58
C GLY A 11 16.57 -3.28 13.71
N ALA A 12 16.28 -2.44 14.71
CA ALA A 12 15.31 -2.75 15.76
C ALA A 12 13.87 -2.83 15.21
N ARG A 13 13.48 -1.89 14.34
CA ARG A 13 12.16 -1.89 13.67
C ARG A 13 11.96 -3.13 12.80
N GLN A 14 12.96 -3.49 12.00
CA GLN A 14 12.92 -4.69 11.15
C GLN A 14 12.73 -5.97 11.99
N ARG A 15 13.47 -6.11 13.10
CA ARG A 15 13.32 -7.25 14.02
C ARG A 15 11.94 -7.30 14.67
N ASN A 16 11.41 -6.15 15.08
CA ASN A 16 10.07 -6.08 15.68
C ASN A 16 8.97 -6.41 14.67
N LEU A 17 9.10 -5.92 13.43
CA LEU A 17 8.20 -6.26 12.33
C LEU A 17 8.21 -7.77 12.07
N LEU A 18 9.40 -8.37 11.91
CA LEU A 18 9.54 -9.80 11.66
C LEU A 18 8.92 -10.64 12.79
N ARG A 19 9.21 -10.30 14.06
CA ARG A 19 8.61 -10.98 15.22
C ARG A 19 7.08 -10.89 15.22
N SER A 20 6.55 -9.70 14.94
CA SER A 20 5.11 -9.48 14.89
C SER A 20 4.45 -10.28 13.77
N MET A 21 5.09 -10.34 12.58
CA MET A 21 4.62 -11.14 11.46
C MET A 21 4.64 -12.65 11.75
N LEU A 22 5.69 -13.16 12.40
CA LEU A 22 5.78 -14.56 12.82
C LEU A 22 4.65 -14.94 13.78
N ASN A 23 4.31 -14.05 14.73
CA ASN A 23 3.20 -14.28 15.67
C ASN A 23 1.82 -14.16 15.02
N SER A 24 1.71 -13.47 13.87
CA SER A 24 0.44 -13.13 13.22
C SER A 24 0.08 -14.05 12.04
N LYS A 25 0.65 -15.26 11.99
CA LYS A 25 0.41 -16.28 10.92
C LYS A 25 0.68 -15.79 9.49
N VAL A 26 1.47 -14.72 9.34
CA VAL A 26 1.85 -14.17 8.02
C VAL A 26 2.71 -15.19 7.26
N PHE A 27 3.58 -15.90 7.97
CA PHE A 27 4.39 -16.98 7.41
C PHE A 27 3.68 -18.32 7.62
N LYS A 28 3.41 -19.02 6.52
CA LYS A 28 2.80 -20.35 6.50
C LYS A 28 3.88 -21.33 6.04
N PHE A 29 4.11 -22.38 6.83
CA PHE A 29 5.10 -23.42 6.55
C PHE A 29 4.38 -24.70 6.14
N GLY A 30 4.88 -25.37 5.10
CA GLY A 30 4.23 -26.51 4.47
C GLY A 30 4.57 -26.59 3.00
N GLU A 31 3.92 -27.47 2.24
CA GLU A 31 4.16 -27.59 0.80
C GLU A 31 3.15 -26.74 0.02
N PHE A 32 3.65 -25.71 -0.67
CA PHE A 32 2.80 -24.80 -1.45
C PHE A 32 3.24 -24.78 -2.91
N VAL A 33 2.28 -24.94 -3.83
CA VAL A 33 2.51 -24.73 -5.27
C VAL A 33 2.27 -23.26 -5.59
N LEU A 34 3.33 -22.57 -6.01
CA LEU A 34 3.29 -21.16 -6.40
C LEU A 34 2.62 -21.00 -7.77
N LYS A 35 2.24 -19.77 -8.11
CA LYS A 35 1.67 -19.43 -9.43
C LYS A 35 2.65 -19.74 -10.59
N SER A 36 3.95 -19.80 -10.30
CA SER A 36 4.99 -20.22 -11.25
C SER A 36 5.03 -21.73 -11.49
N GLY A 37 4.27 -22.53 -10.75
CA GLY A 37 4.31 -23.99 -10.77
C GLY A 37 5.37 -24.61 -9.85
N GLN A 38 6.22 -23.80 -9.21
CA GLN A 38 7.25 -24.28 -8.28
C GLN A 38 6.65 -24.61 -6.93
N THR A 39 7.15 -25.67 -6.29
CA THR A 39 6.86 -25.97 -4.89
C THR A 39 7.77 -25.16 -3.97
N SER A 40 7.19 -24.57 -2.93
CA SER A 40 7.90 -23.81 -1.91
C SER A 40 7.52 -24.32 -0.53
N PRO A 41 8.48 -24.50 0.40
CA PRO A 41 8.22 -24.88 1.79
C PRO A 41 7.57 -23.74 2.61
N ILE A 42 7.50 -22.54 2.04
CA ILE A 42 7.05 -21.31 2.69
C ILE A 42 6.07 -20.57 1.78
N TYR A 43 4.98 -20.09 2.37
CA TYR A 43 4.04 -19.16 1.76
C TYR A 43 3.85 -17.93 2.65
N ILE A 44 3.90 -16.75 2.06
CA ILE A 44 3.79 -15.47 2.78
C ILE A 44 2.45 -14.82 2.44
N ASP A 45 1.58 -14.68 3.43
CA ASP A 45 0.27 -14.05 3.29
C ASP A 45 0.21 -12.72 4.05
N LEU A 46 0.53 -11.63 3.35
CA LEU A 46 0.51 -10.28 3.93
C LEU A 46 -0.90 -9.76 4.26
N ARG A 47 -1.96 -10.49 3.90
CA ARG A 47 -3.34 -10.10 4.24
C ARG A 47 -3.66 -10.39 5.71
N GLU A 48 -2.94 -11.33 6.33
CA GLU A 48 -3.08 -11.64 7.75
C GLU A 48 -2.75 -10.41 8.63
N CYS A 49 -1.86 -9.54 8.14
CA CYS A 49 -1.52 -8.28 8.81
C CYS A 49 -2.72 -7.35 9.03
N PHE A 50 -3.77 -7.43 8.19
CA PHE A 50 -4.91 -6.50 8.25
C PHE A 50 -5.68 -6.59 9.56
N GLY A 51 -5.62 -7.73 10.25
CA GLY A 51 -6.23 -7.91 11.56
C GLY A 51 -5.51 -7.20 12.71
N TYR A 52 -4.31 -6.65 12.47
CA TYR A 52 -3.42 -6.15 13.50
C TYR A 52 -2.95 -4.72 13.17
N ALA A 53 -3.56 -3.72 13.81
CA ALA A 53 -3.27 -2.31 13.56
C ALA A 53 -1.79 -1.95 13.81
N ASP A 54 -1.20 -2.44 14.90
CA ASP A 54 0.21 -2.17 15.23
C ASP A 54 1.18 -2.76 14.19
N LEU A 55 0.89 -3.99 13.72
CA LEU A 55 1.67 -4.64 12.68
C LEU A 55 1.59 -3.88 11.36
N MET A 56 0.40 -3.39 10.99
CA MET A 56 0.21 -2.52 9.82
C MET A 56 0.98 -1.20 9.96
N GLY A 57 0.99 -0.61 11.15
CA GLY A 57 1.80 0.57 11.46
C GLY A 57 3.29 0.33 11.24
N LEU A 58 3.83 -0.76 11.82
CA LEU A 58 5.23 -1.15 11.64
C LEU A 58 5.59 -1.42 10.17
N ALA A 59 4.70 -2.07 9.42
CA ALA A 59 4.91 -2.30 7.99
C ALA A 59 4.92 -0.98 7.20
N CYS A 60 4.02 -0.05 7.53
CA CYS A 60 3.96 1.27 6.90
C CYS A 60 5.21 2.11 7.19
N ASP A 61 5.72 2.08 8.43
CA ASP A 61 6.97 2.75 8.80
C ASP A 61 8.16 2.22 7.99
N GLY A 62 8.21 0.89 7.79
CA GLY A 62 9.20 0.26 6.92
C GLY A 62 9.12 0.76 5.47
N LEU A 63 7.91 0.78 4.90
CA LEU A 63 7.69 1.31 3.54
C LEU A 63 8.08 2.78 3.41
N LYS A 64 7.73 3.61 4.40
CA LYS A 64 8.10 5.02 4.44
C LYS A 64 9.62 5.21 4.50
N SER A 65 10.30 4.42 5.32
CA SER A 65 11.77 4.44 5.39
C SER A 65 12.38 4.09 4.02
N LEU A 66 11.88 3.05 3.35
CA LEU A 66 12.36 2.65 2.03
C LEU A 66 12.15 3.74 0.98
N ILE A 67 10.97 4.38 0.97
CA ILE A 67 10.69 5.51 0.07
C ILE A 67 11.64 6.67 0.33
N GLY A 68 11.88 6.99 1.61
CA GLY A 68 12.82 8.05 2.00
C GLY A 68 14.26 7.75 1.56
N THR A 69 14.71 6.49 1.66
CA THR A 69 16.06 6.09 1.23
C THR A 69 16.23 6.02 -0.28
N ALA A 70 15.14 5.81 -1.03
CA ALA A 70 15.20 5.71 -2.49
C ALA A 70 15.39 7.07 -3.17
N ASP A 71 15.13 8.17 -2.45
CA ASP A 71 15.22 9.56 -2.95
C ASP A 71 14.46 9.79 -4.27
N VAL A 72 13.27 9.18 -4.38
CA VAL A 72 12.43 9.28 -5.58
C VAL A 72 11.31 10.30 -5.36
N SER A 73 11.13 11.21 -6.32
CA SER A 73 9.96 12.09 -6.38
C SER A 73 8.78 11.38 -7.02
N PHE A 74 7.59 11.53 -6.45
CA PHE A 74 6.36 10.93 -6.97
C PHE A 74 5.13 11.79 -6.68
N ASP A 75 4.16 11.73 -7.59
CA ASP A 75 2.93 12.53 -7.54
C ASP A 75 1.77 11.78 -6.89
N ALA A 76 1.75 10.45 -6.98
CA ALA A 76 0.68 9.60 -6.48
C ALA A 76 1.19 8.22 -6.08
N ILE A 77 0.42 7.52 -5.27
CA ILE A 77 0.68 6.14 -4.87
C ILE A 77 -0.36 5.24 -5.54
N VAL A 78 0.08 4.13 -6.11
CA VAL A 78 -0.79 3.14 -6.76
C VAL A 78 -0.84 1.89 -5.91
N GLY A 79 -2.04 1.48 -5.49
CA GLY A 79 -2.24 0.22 -4.79
C GLY A 79 -2.57 -0.91 -5.76
N VAL A 80 -1.72 -1.92 -5.85
CA VAL A 80 -1.97 -3.12 -6.67
C VAL A 80 -3.01 -4.01 -5.96
N PRO A 81 -4.15 -4.33 -6.60
CA PRO A 81 -5.16 -5.16 -5.96
C PRO A 81 -4.70 -6.59 -5.67
N TYR A 82 -5.15 -7.25 -4.61
CA TYR A 82 -6.01 -6.75 -3.52
C TYR A 82 -5.22 -6.47 -2.24
N ALA A 83 -4.15 -7.23 -2.01
CA ALA A 83 -3.38 -7.20 -0.76
C ALA A 83 -2.60 -5.89 -0.57
N ALA A 84 -2.20 -5.18 -1.63
CA ALA A 84 -1.42 -3.96 -1.47
C ALA A 84 -2.29 -2.73 -1.16
N LEU A 85 -3.61 -2.80 -1.30
CA LEU A 85 -4.48 -1.63 -1.13
C LEU A 85 -4.46 -1.03 0.29
N PRO A 86 -4.55 -1.81 1.39
CA PRO A 86 -4.48 -1.24 2.73
C PRO A 86 -3.14 -0.58 3.01
N TYR A 87 -2.03 -1.21 2.59
CA TYR A 87 -0.69 -0.62 2.72
C TYR A 87 -0.57 0.68 1.93
N ALA A 88 -0.99 0.68 0.65
CA ALA A 88 -0.96 1.86 -0.20
C ALA A 88 -1.82 3.01 0.38
N THR A 89 -2.94 2.67 1.05
CA THR A 89 -3.79 3.64 1.73
C THR A 89 -3.06 4.30 2.90
N LEU A 90 -2.40 3.52 3.75
CA LEU A 90 -1.62 4.07 4.87
C LEU A 90 -0.45 4.93 4.39
N VAL A 91 0.31 4.45 3.40
CA VAL A 91 1.44 5.22 2.85
C VAL A 91 0.95 6.51 2.18
N SER A 92 -0.18 6.46 1.46
CA SER A 92 -0.83 7.65 0.88
C SER A 92 -1.25 8.65 1.95
N TYR A 93 -1.87 8.17 3.02
CA TYR A 93 -2.26 8.99 4.16
C TYR A 93 -1.05 9.67 4.80
N HIS A 94 0.01 8.92 5.12
CA HIS A 94 1.20 9.46 5.77
C HIS A 94 2.00 10.44 4.89
N ASN A 95 2.02 10.20 3.57
CA ASN A 95 2.77 11.05 2.65
C ASN A 95 1.92 12.22 2.11
N SER A 96 0.63 12.29 2.48
CA SER A 96 -0.33 13.27 1.94
C SER A 96 -0.36 13.29 0.41
N LYS A 97 -0.20 12.13 -0.22
CA LYS A 97 -0.20 11.96 -1.69
C LYS A 97 -1.49 11.26 -2.13
N PRO A 98 -2.06 11.60 -3.29
CA PRO A 98 -3.23 10.89 -3.83
C PRO A 98 -3.01 9.37 -3.97
N LEU A 99 -4.00 8.59 -3.56
CA LEU A 99 -4.06 7.15 -3.83
C LEU A 99 -4.83 6.88 -5.13
N ILE A 100 -4.23 6.12 -6.03
CA ILE A 100 -4.84 5.62 -7.26
C ILE A 100 -5.10 4.13 -7.08
N ILE A 101 -6.35 3.73 -7.29
CA ILE A 101 -6.77 2.33 -7.26
C ILE A 101 -7.05 1.89 -8.70
N ILE A 102 -6.22 0.98 -9.20
CA ILE A 102 -6.42 0.32 -10.50
C ILE A 102 -7.26 -0.92 -10.25
N ARG A 103 -8.27 -1.17 -11.08
CA ARG A 103 -9.11 -2.37 -10.97
C ARG A 103 -8.55 -3.48 -11.85
N LYS A 104 -8.54 -4.71 -11.34
CA LYS A 104 -8.09 -5.89 -12.11
C LYS A 104 -9.14 -6.37 -13.13
N GLU A 105 -10.42 -6.09 -12.88
CA GLU A 105 -11.54 -6.46 -13.74
C GLU A 105 -12.29 -5.20 -14.21
N ALA A 106 -12.59 -5.13 -15.51
CA ALA A 106 -13.50 -4.12 -16.05
C ALA A 106 -14.95 -4.47 -15.67
N LYS A 107 -15.75 -3.43 -15.36
CA LYS A 107 -17.20 -3.59 -15.28
C LYS A 107 -17.75 -4.02 -16.64
N SER A 108 -18.68 -4.97 -16.64
CA SER A 108 -19.49 -5.36 -17.81
C SER A 108 -20.65 -4.40 -18.11
N TYR A 109 -20.91 -3.41 -17.25
CA TYR A 109 -21.98 -2.41 -17.44
C TYR A 109 -21.60 -1.02 -16.87
N GLY A 110 -21.84 0.03 -17.66
CA GLY A 110 -21.50 1.43 -17.36
C GLY A 110 -20.11 1.87 -17.84
N THR A 111 -19.93 3.19 -18.04
CA THR A 111 -18.75 3.82 -18.66
C THR A 111 -17.42 3.22 -18.18
N LYS A 112 -16.62 2.72 -19.14
CA LYS A 112 -15.33 2.01 -18.97
C LYS A 112 -14.25 2.90 -18.33
N ASN A 113 -14.43 3.30 -17.08
CA ASN A 113 -13.37 3.96 -16.32
C ASN A 113 -12.62 2.91 -15.49
N TRP A 114 -11.43 2.58 -15.95
CA TRP A 114 -10.50 1.60 -15.35
C TRP A 114 -9.85 2.11 -14.05
N SER A 115 -9.93 3.41 -13.79
CA SER A 115 -9.37 4.09 -12.63
C SER A 115 -10.45 4.88 -11.87
N LYS A 116 -10.56 4.67 -10.56
CA LYS A 116 -11.22 5.62 -9.66
C LYS A 116 -10.14 6.54 -9.09
N ALA A 117 -9.71 7.53 -9.86
CA ALA A 117 -8.85 8.61 -9.35
C ALA A 117 -9.72 9.84 -9.09
N CYS A 118 -9.88 10.23 -7.83
CA CYS A 118 -10.52 11.51 -7.47
C CYS A 118 -9.41 12.51 -7.14
N THR A 119 -8.69 12.98 -8.17
CA THR A 119 -7.61 13.96 -7.97
C THR A 119 -8.22 15.34 -7.77
N LYS A 120 -8.31 15.82 -6.53
CA LYS A 120 -8.53 17.26 -6.26
C LYS A 120 -7.19 17.97 -6.35
N ARG A 121 -6.89 18.58 -7.50
CA ARG A 121 -5.76 19.50 -7.65
C ARG A 121 -6.11 20.79 -6.88
N ARG A 122 -5.38 21.13 -5.83
CA ARG A 122 -5.42 22.47 -5.21
C ARG A 122 -4.49 23.37 -6.02
N GLU A 123 -5.04 24.02 -7.04
CA GLU A 123 -4.46 25.22 -7.66
C GLU A 123 -5.27 26.44 -7.21
N GLY A 124 -4.58 27.57 -7.06
CA GLY A 124 -5.02 28.77 -6.33
C GLY A 124 -6.49 29.18 -6.45
N ASN A 125 -7.06 29.52 -5.29
CA ASN A 125 -8.25 30.35 -5.05
C ASN A 125 -9.44 30.26 -6.04
N ARG A 126 -9.73 29.09 -6.58
CA ARG A 126 -11.02 28.77 -7.23
C ARG A 126 -11.44 27.35 -6.90
N HIS A 127 -12.48 27.21 -6.09
CA HIS A 127 -13.17 25.94 -5.87
C HIS A 127 -13.84 25.47 -7.18
N ARG A 128 -13.10 24.79 -8.06
CA ARG A 128 -13.74 23.95 -9.09
C ARG A 128 -14.18 22.65 -8.41
N ARG A 129 -15.45 22.58 -8.00
CA ARG A 129 -16.12 21.29 -7.75
C ARG A 129 -15.91 20.42 -8.98
N CYS A 130 -15.54 19.15 -8.80
CA CYS A 130 -15.67 18.17 -9.87
C CYS A 130 -17.09 18.29 -10.42
N GLY A 131 -17.22 18.71 -11.68
CA GLY A 131 -18.50 18.83 -12.35
C GLY A 131 -19.14 17.45 -12.47
N HIS A 132 -20.00 17.12 -11.51
CA HIS A 132 -21.11 16.23 -11.73
C HIS A 132 -22.06 16.93 -12.70
N ASN A 133 -21.87 16.73 -13.99
CA ASN A 133 -22.97 16.97 -14.93
C ASN A 133 -23.77 15.68 -15.06
N TRP A 134 -24.54 15.39 -14.02
CA TRP A 134 -25.71 14.54 -14.13
C TRP A 134 -26.82 15.38 -14.77
N ARG A 135 -26.99 15.27 -16.08
CA ARG A 135 -28.28 15.52 -16.70
C ARG A 135 -28.63 14.34 -17.58
N LYS A 136 -29.58 13.55 -17.08
CA LYS A 136 -30.45 12.73 -17.92
C LYS A 136 -31.31 13.71 -18.74
N HIS A 137 -31.19 13.65 -20.06
CA HIS A 137 -32.28 13.69 -21.04
C HIS A 137 -31.71 13.20 -22.36
#